data_AF-A0A077NQ47-F1
#
_entry.id   AF-A0A077NQ47-F1
#
_cell.length_a   1.000
_cell.length_b   1.000
_cell.length_c   1.000
_cell.angle_alpha   90.00
_cell.angle_beta   90.00
_cell.angle_gamma   90.00
#
_symmetry.space_group_name_H-M   'P 1'
#
loop_
_entity.id
_entity.type
_entity.pdbx_description
1 polymer ?
#
loop_
_entity_poly.entity_id
_entity_poly.type
_entity_poly.pdbx_seq_one_letter_code
_entity_poly.pdbx_strand_id
1 'polypeptide(L)'
;MNIQFFKVGQCLKGESDIDYVVSELTNINGECSYMLFALDWPMSITLSHAMIIRSGWKLLDRIMSSEEVFQRKNDIDSAKLLIRERKEQDEANRKNTIACLLKDPKFAELETYKSGECKDMQTLAVKNIRILLKQHFNGVTFSVRKRNYNSVNVRWKDGPIEKKVAALIGHFEEGCYNSMTECYDFSYEPFNDVFGGTQYMSLDRDFSDELISEIITRLSHEYDDVITHEHTLDAYRRGELNTVHKDKFVNGLQDAIYQRAVQLDKY
;
A
#
# COMPACT_ATOMS: atom_id res chain seq x y z
N MET A 1 33.92 41.51 23.34
CA MET A 1 33.52 40.14 23.70
C MET A 1 34.12 39.24 22.62
N ASN A 2 35.12 38.42 22.94
CA ASN A 2 35.77 37.55 21.94
C ASN A 2 34.78 36.45 21.55
N ILE A 3 34.28 36.48 20.32
CA ILE A 3 33.47 35.39 19.77
C ILE A 3 34.42 34.24 19.49
N GLN A 4 34.30 33.16 20.27
CA GLN A 4 35.08 31.95 20.08
C GLN A 4 34.39 31.07 19.03
N PHE A 5 34.96 31.04 17.82
CA PHE A 5 34.50 30.17 16.75
C PHE A 5 34.95 28.72 16.97
N PHE A 6 34.16 27.77 16.46
CA PHE A 6 34.53 26.36 16.47
C PHE A 6 35.61 26.10 15.39
N LYS A 7 36.52 25.18 15.66
CA LYS A 7 37.61 24.80 14.74
C LYS A 7 37.29 23.47 14.08
N VAL A 8 37.84 23.26 12.88
CA VAL A 8 37.78 21.96 12.19
C VAL A 8 38.30 20.86 13.12
N GLY A 9 37.61 19.72 13.13
CA GLY A 9 37.90 18.58 13.98
C GLY A 9 37.24 18.63 15.36
N GLN A 10 36.69 19.76 15.80
CA GLN A 10 35.94 19.79 17.07
C GLN A 10 34.61 19.06 16.92
N CYS A 11 34.28 18.24 17.93
CA CYS A 11 33.00 17.55 17.98
C CYS A 11 31.97 18.35 18.79
N LEU A 12 30.73 18.37 18.30
CA LEU A 12 29.61 19.06 18.91
C LEU A 12 28.45 18.08 19.09
N LYS A 13 27.71 18.20 20.19
CA LYS A 13 26.48 17.46 20.43
C LYS A 13 25.27 18.35 20.13
N GLY A 14 24.46 17.90 19.17
CA GLY A 14 23.28 18.61 18.69
C GLY A 14 22.02 18.36 19.52
N GLU A 15 20.93 19.02 19.11
CA GLU A 15 19.63 18.99 19.82
C GLU A 15 18.96 17.60 19.83
N SER A 16 19.23 16.78 18.81
CA SER A 16 18.69 15.42 18.68
C SER A 16 19.56 14.33 19.31
N ASP A 17 20.46 14.69 20.24
CA ASP A 17 21.46 13.80 20.85
C ASP A 17 22.45 13.16 19.85
N ILE A 18 22.53 13.72 18.64
CA ILE A 18 23.46 13.29 17.58
C ILE A 18 24.77 14.06 17.72
N ASP A 19 25.89 13.33 17.63
CA ASP A 19 27.22 13.91 17.63
C ASP A 19 27.66 14.28 16.20
N TYR A 20 28.29 15.44 16.08
CA TYR A 20 28.79 15.99 14.83
C TYR A 20 30.25 16.38 14.94
N VAL A 21 30.96 16.39 13.82
CA VAL A 21 32.30 17.00 13.70
C VAL A 21 32.26 18.20 12.76
N VAL A 22 32.96 19.28 13.15
CA VAL A 22 33.17 20.44 12.29
C VAL A 22 34.15 20.08 11.18
N SER A 23 33.70 20.09 9.93
CA SER A 23 34.54 19.77 8.77
C SER A 23 35.11 21.01 8.09
N GLU A 24 34.26 21.98 7.80
CA GLU A 24 34.64 23.17 7.03
C GLU A 24 34.01 24.42 7.64
N LEU A 25 34.73 25.53 7.58
CA LEU A 25 34.21 26.85 7.93
C LEU A 25 33.98 27.63 6.66
N THR A 26 32.76 28.13 6.47
CA THR A 26 32.40 28.99 5.36
C THR A 26 31.88 30.32 5.89
N ASN A 27 32.20 31.41 5.19
CA ASN A 27 31.61 32.72 5.48
C ASN A 27 30.56 33.00 4.41
N ILE A 28 29.29 32.99 4.81
CA ILE A 28 28.16 33.22 3.92
C ILE A 28 27.52 34.54 4.34
N ASN A 29 27.55 35.55 3.47
CA ASN A 29 26.96 36.87 3.71
C ASN A 29 27.46 37.60 4.97
N GLY A 30 28.71 37.37 5.38
CA GLY A 30 29.29 37.96 6.58
C GLY A 30 29.02 37.16 7.87
N GLU A 31 28.27 36.05 7.77
CA GLU A 31 27.99 35.15 8.89
C GLU A 31 28.83 33.87 8.79
N CYS A 32 29.52 33.52 9.88
CA CYS A 32 30.28 32.27 9.96
C CYS A 32 29.32 31.08 10.00
N SER A 33 29.48 30.15 9.07
CA SER A 33 28.73 28.89 8.97
C SER A 33 29.67 27.69 8.96
N TYR A 34 29.20 26.57 9.47
CA TYR A 34 29.96 25.34 9.61
C TYR A 34 29.30 24.24 8.79
N MET A 35 30.10 23.51 8.02
CA MET A 35 29.71 22.21 7.51
C MET A 35 29.99 21.18 8.59
N LEU A 36 28.94 20.51 9.06
CA LEU A 36 28.96 19.53 10.12
C LEU A 36 28.65 18.15 9.57
N PHE A 37 29.43 17.16 9.97
CA PHE A 37 29.23 15.75 9.61
C PHE A 37 28.76 14.98 10.83
N ALA A 38 27.62 14.30 10.73
CA ALA A 38 27.16 13.42 11.80
C ALA A 38 28.13 12.25 11.95
N LEU A 39 28.43 11.82 13.18
CA LEU A 39 29.38 10.73 13.43
C LEU A 39 28.75 9.35 13.15
N ASP A 40 27.49 9.17 13.51
CA ASP A 40 26.82 7.87 13.40
C ASP A 40 26.02 7.68 12.10
N TRP A 41 25.67 8.79 11.42
CA TRP A 41 24.79 8.77 10.24
C TRP A 41 25.46 9.44 9.04
N PRO A 42 25.29 8.92 7.80
CA PRO A 42 25.88 9.48 6.60
C PRO A 42 25.20 10.78 6.15
N MET A 43 25.24 11.79 7.02
CA MET A 43 24.53 13.05 6.90
C MET A 43 25.51 14.20 7.11
N SER A 44 25.33 15.23 6.28
CA SER A 44 26.00 16.51 6.44
C SER A 44 24.95 17.62 6.54
N ILE A 45 25.18 18.59 7.42
CA ILE A 45 24.35 19.79 7.55
C ILE A 45 25.24 21.03 7.53
N THR A 46 24.68 22.15 7.08
CA THR A 46 25.34 23.46 7.13
C THR A 46 24.56 24.36 8.07
N LEU A 47 25.19 24.82 9.15
CA LEU A 47 24.55 25.66 10.16
C LEU A 47 25.37 26.91 10.43
N SER A 48 24.70 28.04 10.66
CA SER A 48 25.37 29.27 11.08
C SER A 48 25.81 29.22 12.54
N HIS A 49 26.85 29.97 12.89
CA HIS A 49 27.35 30.06 14.25
C HIS A 49 26.28 30.53 15.22
N ALA A 50 25.50 31.55 14.83
CA ALA A 50 24.40 32.05 15.65
C ALA A 50 23.35 30.96 15.93
N MET A 51 23.06 30.12 14.95
CA MET A 51 22.11 29.01 15.11
C MET A 51 22.61 27.95 16.09
N ILE A 52 23.88 27.54 15.99
CA ILE A 52 24.49 26.56 16.91
C ILE A 52 24.46 27.06 18.36
N ILE A 53 24.80 28.33 18.58
CA ILE A 53 24.78 28.95 19.93
C ILE A 53 23.34 29.07 20.44
N ARG A 54 22.40 29.55 19.61
CA ARG A 54 20.98 29.70 19.99
C ARG A 54 20.35 28.36 20.36
N SER A 55 20.69 27.30 19.63
CA SER A 55 20.19 25.94 19.89
C SER A 55 20.90 25.24 21.04
N GLY A 56 21.84 25.89 21.73
CA GLY A 56 22.46 25.35 22.96
C GLY A 56 23.33 24.11 22.74
N TRP A 57 23.93 23.97 21.56
CA TRP A 57 24.80 22.83 21.23
C TRP A 57 26.02 22.79 22.15
N LYS A 58 26.43 21.58 22.54
CA LYS A 58 27.52 21.38 23.50
C LYS A 58 28.80 20.97 22.80
N LEU A 59 29.92 21.61 23.15
CA LEU A 59 31.24 21.16 22.73
C LEU A 59 31.59 19.85 23.46
N LEU A 60 32.10 18.88 22.73
CA LEU A 60 32.59 17.61 23.26
C LEU A 60 34.12 17.67 23.43
N ASP A 61 34.64 16.91 24.40
CA ASP A 61 36.09 16.80 24.62
C ASP A 61 36.80 16.05 23.49
N ARG A 62 36.03 15.34 22.65
CA ARG A 62 36.52 14.64 21.48
C ARG A 62 36.95 15.64 20.39
N ILE A 63 38.17 15.50 19.93
CA ILE A 63 38.72 16.22 18.77
C ILE A 63 39.17 15.18 17.76
N MET A 64 38.65 15.28 16.54
CA MET A 64 39.05 14.46 15.41
C MET A 64 40.22 15.10 14.67
N SER A 65 41.18 14.27 14.27
CA SER A 65 42.27 14.64 13.38
C SER A 65 41.76 14.99 11.98
N SER A 66 42.57 15.70 11.20
CA SER A 66 42.23 16.04 9.81
C SER A 66 42.02 14.80 8.94
N GLU A 67 42.75 13.72 9.21
CA GLU A 67 42.59 12.45 8.50
C GLU A 67 41.23 11.81 8.82
N GLU A 68 40.82 11.78 10.09
CA GLU A 68 39.51 11.23 10.49
C GLU A 68 38.35 12.06 9.92
N VAL A 69 38.49 13.39 9.87
CA VAL A 69 37.49 14.28 9.23
C VAL A 69 37.42 14.02 7.73
N PHE A 70 38.57 13.84 7.06
CA PHE A 70 38.63 13.52 5.64
C PHE A 70 38.01 12.16 5.34
N GLN A 71 38.34 11.12 6.12
CA GLN A 71 37.71 9.81 5.99
C GLN A 71 36.20 9.90 6.18
N ARG A 72 35.74 10.68 7.18
CA ARG A 72 34.31 10.85 7.40
C ARG A 72 33.59 11.51 6.22
N LYS A 73 34.24 12.46 5.55
CA LYS A 73 33.73 13.08 4.32
C LYS A 73 33.53 12.03 3.23
N ASN A 74 34.54 11.17 2.99
CA ASN A 74 34.47 10.11 2.00
C ASN A 74 33.37 9.09 2.29
N ASP A 75 33.16 8.74 3.56
CA ASP A 75 32.08 7.83 3.97
C ASP A 75 30.70 8.45 3.69
N ILE A 76 30.52 9.74 3.97
CA ILE A 76 29.27 10.45 3.71
C ILE A 76 29.03 10.57 2.19
N ASP A 77 30.04 10.94 1.42
CA ASP A 77 29.92 11.12 -0.02
C ASP A 77 29.65 9.80 -0.75
N SER A 78 30.32 8.72 -0.34
CA SER A 78 30.04 7.37 -0.88
C SER A 78 28.64 6.90 -0.52
N ALA A 79 28.17 7.11 0.71
CA ALA A 79 26.81 6.77 1.11
C ALA A 79 25.74 7.59 0.35
N LYS A 80 25.97 8.89 0.14
CA LYS A 80 25.10 9.73 -0.69
C LYS A 80 25.05 9.26 -2.13
N LEU A 81 26.20 8.87 -2.70
CA LEU A 81 26.28 8.31 -4.05
C LEU A 81 25.46 7.03 -4.16
N LEU A 82 25.63 6.08 -3.22
CA LEU A 82 24.85 4.83 -3.20
C LEU A 82 23.34 5.08 -3.09
N ILE A 83 22.92 6.06 -2.27
CA ILE A 83 21.51 6.45 -2.16
C ILE A 83 21.00 7.04 -3.48
N ARG A 84 21.80 7.88 -4.14
CA ARG A 84 21.47 8.47 -5.43
C ARG A 84 21.36 7.41 -6.52
N GLU A 85 22.33 6.52 -6.64
CA GLU A 85 22.33 5.42 -7.60
C GLU A 85 21.12 4.49 -7.38
N ARG A 86 20.80 4.17 -6.13
CA ARG A 86 19.60 3.40 -5.81
C ARG A 86 18.33 4.11 -6.27
N LYS A 87 18.18 5.41 -5.98
CA LYS A 87 17.03 6.20 -6.43
C LYS A 87 16.92 6.25 -7.96
N GLU A 88 18.04 6.47 -8.64
CA GLU A 88 18.10 6.49 -10.11
C GLU A 88 17.73 5.12 -10.69
N GLN A 89 18.21 4.02 -10.08
CA GLN A 89 17.86 2.66 -10.46
C GLN A 89 16.37 2.36 -10.21
N ASP A 90 15.83 2.77 -9.06
CA ASP A 90 14.42 2.58 -8.72
C ASP A 90 13.52 3.38 -9.67
N GLU A 91 13.90 4.61 -10.03
CA GLU A 91 13.19 5.43 -11.01
C GLU A 91 13.27 4.83 -12.42
N ALA A 92 14.44 4.33 -12.82
CA ALA A 92 14.62 3.63 -14.10
C ALA A 92 13.79 2.35 -14.15
N ASN A 93 13.79 1.55 -13.07
CA ASN A 93 12.96 0.37 -12.93
C ASN A 93 11.48 0.72 -13.03
N ARG A 94 11.02 1.75 -12.29
CA ARG A 94 9.63 2.24 -12.34
C ARG A 94 9.22 2.64 -13.75
N LYS A 95 10.04 3.43 -14.45
CA LYS A 95 9.80 3.84 -15.85
C LYS A 95 9.72 2.64 -16.79
N ASN A 96 10.61 1.66 -16.64
CA ASN A 96 10.60 0.44 -17.42
C ASN A 96 9.33 -0.39 -17.16
N THR A 97 8.92 -0.54 -15.90
CA THR A 97 7.67 -1.23 -15.55
C THR A 97 6.46 -0.55 -16.20
N ILE A 98 6.36 0.78 -16.12
CA ILE A 98 5.29 1.55 -16.79
C ILE A 98 5.30 1.31 -18.31
N ALA A 99 6.48 1.35 -18.94
CA ALA A 99 6.60 1.10 -20.37
C ALA A 99 6.18 -0.32 -20.77
N CYS A 100 6.44 -1.32 -19.93
CA CYS A 100 5.96 -2.69 -20.12
C CYS A 100 4.44 -2.79 -19.96
N LEU A 101 3.87 -2.17 -18.93
CA LEU A 101 2.42 -2.16 -18.67
C LEU A 101 1.63 -1.54 -19.82
N LEU A 102 2.11 -0.44 -20.38
CA LEU A 102 1.49 0.23 -21.53
C LEU A 102 1.51 -0.60 -22.82
N LYS A 103 2.39 -1.60 -22.91
CA LYS A 103 2.51 -2.51 -24.06
C LYS A 103 1.80 -3.84 -23.83
N ASP A 104 1.36 -4.12 -22.60
CA ASP A 104 0.69 -5.38 -22.30
C ASP A 104 -0.69 -5.41 -22.98
N PRO A 105 -0.96 -6.38 -23.85
CA PRO A 105 -2.25 -6.49 -24.53
C PRO A 105 -3.43 -6.63 -23.56
N LYS A 106 -3.21 -7.12 -22.33
CA LYS A 106 -4.26 -7.23 -21.30
C LYS A 106 -4.80 -5.87 -20.87
N PHE A 107 -3.99 -4.81 -20.98
CA PHE A 107 -4.35 -3.47 -20.52
C PHE A 107 -4.58 -2.48 -21.66
N ALA A 108 -4.56 -2.94 -22.91
CA ALA A 108 -4.66 -2.08 -24.09
C ALA A 108 -5.95 -1.25 -24.15
N GLU A 109 -7.04 -1.78 -23.61
CA GLU A 109 -8.37 -1.14 -23.59
C GLU A 109 -8.60 -0.26 -22.36
N LEU A 110 -7.62 -0.16 -21.43
CA LEU A 110 -7.76 0.64 -20.24
C LEU A 110 -7.46 2.12 -20.51
N GLU A 111 -8.22 3.01 -19.87
CA GLU A 111 -7.94 4.43 -19.87
C GLU A 111 -6.68 4.71 -19.04
N THR A 112 -5.73 5.45 -19.62
CA THR A 112 -4.52 5.89 -18.92
C THR A 112 -4.68 7.31 -18.38
N TYR A 113 -4.00 7.62 -17.29
CA TYR A 113 -3.88 8.96 -16.77
C TYR A 113 -3.01 9.82 -17.69
N LYS A 114 -3.48 11.03 -18.02
CA LYS A 114 -2.74 12.01 -18.80
C LYS A 114 -2.29 13.15 -17.90
N SER A 115 -0.97 13.36 -17.83
CA SER A 115 -0.38 14.46 -17.04
C SER A 115 -1.01 15.80 -17.44
N GLY A 116 -1.58 16.51 -16.46
CA GLY A 116 -2.27 17.79 -16.65
C GLY A 116 -3.80 17.73 -16.60
N GLU A 117 -4.40 16.53 -16.56
CA GLU A 117 -5.81 16.37 -16.25
C GLU A 117 -6.03 16.31 -14.72
N CYS A 118 -6.92 17.15 -14.17
CA CYS A 118 -7.46 16.97 -12.81
C CYS A 118 -8.46 15.79 -12.80
N LYS A 119 -7.99 14.62 -13.24
CA LYS A 119 -8.78 13.40 -13.21
C LYS A 119 -8.51 12.71 -11.88
N ASP A 120 -9.55 12.53 -11.11
CA ASP A 120 -9.52 11.75 -9.87
C ASP A 120 -9.11 10.30 -10.18
N MET A 121 -7.98 9.86 -9.64
CA MET A 121 -7.38 8.53 -9.86
C MET A 121 -8.34 7.40 -9.56
N GLN A 122 -9.19 7.57 -8.54
CA GLN A 122 -10.20 6.59 -8.20
C GLN A 122 -11.32 6.52 -9.26
N THR A 123 -11.61 7.64 -9.94
CA THR A 123 -12.59 7.64 -11.05
C THR A 123 -12.03 6.88 -12.25
N LEU A 124 -10.74 7.03 -12.51
CA LEU A 124 -10.05 6.26 -13.54
C LEU A 124 -10.05 4.76 -13.22
N ALA A 125 -9.68 4.40 -11.99
CA ALA A 125 -9.70 3.02 -11.51
C ALA A 125 -11.08 2.36 -11.68
N VAL A 126 -12.16 3.03 -11.23
CA VAL A 126 -13.53 2.51 -11.36
C VAL A 126 -13.93 2.21 -12.81
N LYS A 127 -13.54 3.07 -13.76
CA LYS A 127 -13.80 2.82 -15.18
C LYS A 127 -13.02 1.62 -15.68
N ASN A 128 -11.73 1.54 -15.36
CA ASN A 128 -10.85 0.46 -15.80
C ASN A 128 -11.24 -0.89 -15.20
N ILE A 129 -11.65 -0.93 -13.93
CA ILE A 129 -12.20 -2.13 -13.28
C ILE A 129 -13.42 -2.63 -14.05
N ARG A 130 -14.35 -1.75 -14.45
CA ARG A 130 -15.53 -2.15 -15.25
C ARG A 130 -15.14 -2.73 -16.59
N ILE A 131 -14.13 -2.18 -17.26
CA ILE A 131 -13.63 -2.68 -18.55
C ILE A 131 -13.06 -4.09 -18.37
N LEU A 132 -12.13 -4.29 -17.42
CA LEU A 132 -11.50 -5.59 -17.18
C LEU A 132 -12.52 -6.66 -16.81
N LEU A 133 -13.43 -6.37 -15.87
CA LEU A 133 -14.45 -7.31 -15.43
C LEU A 133 -15.36 -7.72 -16.59
N LYS A 134 -15.79 -6.77 -17.43
CA LYS A 134 -16.64 -7.06 -18.58
C LYS A 134 -15.92 -7.92 -19.63
N GLN A 135 -14.63 -7.71 -19.84
CA GLN A 135 -13.82 -8.48 -20.79
C GLN A 135 -13.57 -9.91 -20.31
N HIS A 136 -13.26 -10.09 -19.02
CA HIS A 136 -12.90 -11.39 -18.47
C HIS A 136 -14.11 -12.24 -18.08
N PHE A 137 -15.19 -11.61 -17.61
CA PHE A 137 -16.39 -12.25 -17.09
C PHE A 137 -17.62 -11.89 -17.92
N ASN A 138 -17.64 -12.35 -19.18
CA ASN A 138 -18.72 -12.04 -20.10
C ASN A 138 -20.05 -12.68 -19.63
N GLY A 139 -21.13 -11.90 -19.64
CA GLY A 139 -22.45 -12.35 -19.17
C GLY A 139 -22.73 -12.13 -17.67
N VAL A 140 -21.73 -11.76 -16.87
CA VAL A 140 -21.92 -11.40 -15.46
C VAL A 140 -22.04 -9.88 -15.33
N THR A 141 -23.06 -9.42 -14.60
CA THR A 141 -23.27 -7.98 -14.37
C THR A 141 -22.59 -7.53 -13.09
N PHE A 142 -21.54 -6.71 -13.22
CA PHE A 142 -20.84 -6.10 -12.09
C PHE A 142 -21.33 -4.68 -11.82
N SER A 143 -21.59 -4.37 -10.54
CA SER A 143 -21.79 -3.01 -10.04
C SER A 143 -20.51 -2.52 -9.37
N VAL A 144 -19.77 -1.65 -10.06
CA VAL A 144 -18.56 -1.02 -9.52
C VAL A 144 -18.91 0.42 -9.15
N ARG A 145 -18.89 0.76 -7.87
CA ARG A 145 -19.31 2.09 -7.37
C ARG A 145 -18.27 2.67 -6.42
N LYS A 146 -18.07 3.97 -6.51
CA LYS A 146 -17.40 4.74 -5.46
C LYS A 146 -18.31 4.80 -4.25
N ARG A 147 -17.77 4.54 -3.07
CA ARG A 147 -18.50 4.72 -1.80
C ARG A 147 -18.14 6.07 -1.21
N ASN A 148 -16.85 6.28 -0.92
CA ASN A 148 -16.30 7.53 -0.38
C ASN A 148 -15.09 7.98 -1.21
N TYR A 149 -14.40 9.03 -0.74
CA TYR A 149 -13.23 9.63 -1.40
C TYR A 149 -12.08 8.65 -1.67
N ASN A 150 -12.00 7.53 -0.95
CA ASN A 150 -10.91 6.56 -1.04
C ASN A 150 -11.37 5.09 -1.10
N SER A 151 -12.67 4.82 -1.24
CA SER A 151 -13.20 3.45 -1.31
C SER A 151 -14.03 3.16 -2.56
N VAL A 152 -13.79 2.00 -3.15
CA VAL A 152 -14.55 1.41 -4.25
C VAL A 152 -15.17 0.11 -3.78
N ASN A 153 -16.43 -0.11 -4.17
CA ASN A 153 -17.17 -1.32 -3.87
C ASN A 153 -17.56 -1.99 -5.19
N VAL A 154 -17.20 -3.26 -5.33
CA VAL A 154 -17.49 -4.09 -6.49
C VAL A 154 -18.47 -5.17 -6.06
N ARG A 155 -19.66 -5.16 -6.65
CA ARG A 155 -20.71 -6.13 -6.36
C ARG A 155 -21.11 -6.91 -7.61
N TRP A 156 -21.44 -8.18 -7.45
CA TRP A 156 -22.05 -8.97 -8.50
C TRP A 156 -22.91 -10.06 -7.90
N LYS A 157 -23.82 -10.60 -8.71
CA LYS A 157 -24.72 -11.68 -8.34
C LYS A 157 -24.30 -12.97 -9.05
N ASP A 158 -24.20 -14.06 -8.31
CA ASP A 158 -23.70 -15.35 -8.79
C ASP A 158 -22.33 -15.22 -9.49
N GLY A 159 -22.04 -15.98 -10.54
CA GLY A 159 -20.84 -15.79 -11.37
C GLY A 159 -19.53 -16.30 -10.75
N PRO A 160 -18.38 -15.64 -10.99
CA PRO A 160 -17.07 -16.09 -10.51
C PRO A 160 -16.95 -15.98 -8.99
N ILE A 161 -16.12 -16.84 -8.40
CA ILE A 161 -15.72 -16.73 -7.00
C ILE A 161 -14.93 -15.45 -6.74
N GLU A 162 -15.06 -14.90 -5.53
CA GLU A 162 -14.40 -13.65 -5.13
C GLU A 162 -12.89 -13.67 -5.37
N LYS A 163 -12.23 -14.79 -5.10
CA LYS A 163 -10.79 -14.96 -5.33
C LYS A 163 -10.38 -14.73 -6.80
N LYS A 164 -11.19 -15.16 -7.78
CA LYS A 164 -10.93 -14.92 -9.20
C LYS A 164 -11.08 -13.44 -9.55
N VAL A 165 -12.07 -12.78 -8.98
CA VAL A 165 -12.29 -11.33 -9.15
C VAL A 165 -11.14 -10.54 -8.53
N ALA A 166 -10.80 -10.82 -7.27
CA ALA A 166 -9.69 -10.20 -6.55
C ALA A 166 -8.36 -10.34 -7.29
N ALA A 167 -8.05 -11.54 -7.83
CA ALA A 167 -6.84 -11.77 -8.60
C ALA A 167 -6.78 -10.94 -9.90
N LEU A 168 -7.93 -10.58 -10.47
CA LEU A 168 -7.99 -9.78 -11.70
C LEU A 168 -7.85 -8.28 -11.42
N ILE A 169 -8.50 -7.76 -10.38
CA ILE A 169 -8.60 -6.31 -10.13
C ILE A 169 -7.81 -5.83 -8.92
N GLY A 170 -7.12 -6.72 -8.20
CA GLY A 170 -6.36 -6.41 -6.99
C GLY A 170 -5.27 -5.34 -7.19
N HIS A 171 -4.69 -5.26 -8.39
CA HIS A 171 -3.69 -4.23 -8.73
C HIS A 171 -4.21 -2.79 -8.65
N PHE A 172 -5.54 -2.57 -8.59
CA PHE A 172 -6.11 -1.24 -8.37
C PHE A 172 -6.15 -0.81 -6.90
N GLU A 173 -5.89 -1.71 -5.94
CA GLU A 173 -5.86 -1.38 -4.52
C GLU A 173 -4.46 -0.89 -4.10
N GLU A 174 -4.39 0.29 -3.48
CA GLU A 174 -3.13 0.99 -3.19
C GLU A 174 -2.48 0.56 -1.86
N GLY A 175 -2.89 -0.57 -1.29
CA GLY A 175 -2.38 -1.04 0.01
C GLY A 175 -3.34 -1.91 0.78
N CYS A 176 -3.04 -2.10 2.06
CA CYS A 176 -3.91 -2.83 2.97
C CYS A 176 -3.77 -2.31 4.41
N TYR A 177 -4.82 -2.51 5.21
CA TYR A 177 -4.79 -2.19 6.63
C TYR A 177 -4.10 -3.31 7.41
N ASN A 178 -3.09 -2.94 8.21
CA ASN A 178 -2.34 -3.87 9.03
C ASN A 178 -2.82 -3.77 10.48
N SER A 179 -3.57 -4.77 10.93
CA SER A 179 -4.15 -4.81 12.28
C SER A 179 -3.11 -4.94 13.40
N MET A 180 -1.88 -5.39 13.09
CA MET A 180 -0.81 -5.52 14.09
C MET A 180 -0.16 -4.18 14.40
N THR A 181 -0.07 -3.29 13.39
CA THR A 181 0.53 -1.96 13.53
C THR A 181 -0.52 -0.85 13.65
N GLU A 182 -1.81 -1.20 13.50
CA GLU A 182 -2.96 -0.29 13.38
C GLU A 182 -2.80 0.77 12.28
N CYS A 183 -1.90 0.54 11.33
CA CYS A 183 -1.55 1.47 10.26
C CYS A 183 -2.01 0.93 8.90
N TYR A 184 -2.23 1.84 7.96
CA TYR A 184 -2.45 1.48 6.56
C TYR A 184 -1.10 1.43 5.84
N ASP A 185 -0.74 0.26 5.31
CA ASP A 185 0.48 0.04 4.56
C ASP A 185 0.19 0.35 3.08
N PHE A 186 0.75 1.45 2.58
CA PHE A 186 0.60 1.84 1.18
C PHE A 186 1.51 0.99 0.27
N SER A 187 0.92 0.37 -0.75
CA SER A 187 1.61 -0.37 -1.81
C SER A 187 1.36 0.30 -3.17
N TYR A 188 1.85 1.54 -3.33
CA TYR A 188 1.73 2.27 -4.60
C TYR A 188 2.56 1.59 -5.71
N GLU A 189 1.90 0.83 -6.56
CA GLU A 189 2.53 0.19 -7.70
C GLU A 189 2.63 1.18 -8.89
N PRO A 190 3.61 0.99 -9.79
CA PRO A 190 3.66 1.77 -11.04
C PRO A 190 2.39 1.63 -11.90
N PHE A 191 1.60 0.57 -11.67
CA PHE A 191 0.29 0.37 -12.26
C PHE A 191 -0.71 1.48 -11.89
N ASN A 192 -0.72 1.90 -10.62
CA ASN A 192 -1.69 2.88 -10.11
C ASN A 192 -1.45 4.28 -10.70
N ASP A 193 -0.19 4.64 -10.97
CA ASP A 193 0.17 5.90 -11.66
C ASP A 193 -0.47 6.00 -13.05
N VAL A 194 -0.64 4.86 -13.72
CA VAL A 194 -1.04 4.78 -15.12
C VAL A 194 -2.54 4.58 -15.23
N PHE A 195 -3.10 3.62 -14.51
CA PHE A 195 -4.49 3.19 -14.66
C PHE A 195 -5.41 3.64 -13.51
N GLY A 196 -4.86 4.37 -12.54
CA GLY A 196 -5.55 4.80 -11.32
C GLY A 196 -5.50 3.75 -10.22
N GLY A 197 -5.87 4.16 -9.01
CA GLY A 197 -5.99 3.29 -7.85
C GLY A 197 -7.06 3.76 -6.86
N THR A 198 -7.31 2.93 -5.85
CA THR A 198 -8.18 3.22 -4.72
C THR A 198 -7.50 2.72 -3.44
N GLN A 199 -7.65 3.44 -2.34
CA GLN A 199 -7.09 3.01 -1.06
C GLN A 199 -7.81 1.76 -0.53
N TYR A 200 -9.13 1.70 -0.65
CA TYR A 200 -9.89 0.55 -0.19
C TYR A 200 -10.72 -0.02 -1.31
N MET A 201 -10.67 -1.33 -1.48
CA MET A 201 -11.56 -2.06 -2.38
C MET A 201 -12.30 -3.14 -1.61
N SER A 202 -13.64 -3.14 -1.69
CA SER A 202 -14.45 -4.22 -1.15
C SER A 202 -15.17 -4.98 -2.26
N LEU A 203 -15.15 -6.30 -2.15
CA LEU A 203 -15.80 -7.23 -3.04
C LEU A 203 -16.99 -7.84 -2.30
N ASP A 204 -18.20 -7.69 -2.85
CA ASP A 204 -19.39 -8.35 -2.30
C ASP A 204 -20.04 -9.22 -3.39
N ARG A 205 -20.13 -10.53 -3.15
CA ARG A 205 -20.86 -11.46 -4.03
C ARG A 205 -22.18 -11.84 -3.40
N ASP A 206 -23.28 -11.47 -4.07
CA ASP A 206 -24.63 -11.87 -3.69
C ASP A 206 -25.01 -13.19 -4.37
N PHE A 207 -25.82 -14.01 -3.69
CA PHE A 207 -26.26 -15.32 -4.20
C PHE A 207 -27.73 -15.29 -4.59
N SER A 208 -28.06 -15.86 -5.75
CA SER A 208 -29.45 -16.01 -6.18
C SER A 208 -30.19 -17.10 -5.42
N ASP A 209 -31.50 -16.95 -5.38
CA ASP A 209 -32.40 -17.95 -4.81
C ASP A 209 -32.30 -19.29 -5.54
N GLU A 210 -32.10 -19.25 -6.86
CA GLU A 210 -31.88 -20.41 -7.71
C GLU A 210 -30.60 -21.15 -7.31
N LEU A 211 -29.50 -20.42 -7.10
CA LEU A 211 -28.23 -21.00 -6.63
C LEU A 211 -28.37 -21.60 -5.23
N ILE A 212 -29.01 -20.90 -4.30
CA ILE A 212 -29.21 -21.40 -2.94
C ILE A 212 -30.08 -22.66 -2.96
N SER A 213 -31.15 -22.69 -3.76
CA SER A 213 -32.02 -23.86 -3.91
C SER A 213 -31.27 -25.06 -4.51
N GLU A 214 -30.41 -24.82 -5.50
CA GLU A 214 -29.52 -25.84 -6.06
C GLU A 214 -28.57 -26.42 -5.00
N ILE A 215 -27.99 -25.57 -4.14
CA ILE A 215 -27.09 -26.00 -3.07
C ILE A 215 -27.84 -26.81 -2.01
N ILE A 216 -29.04 -26.36 -1.61
CA ILE A 216 -29.90 -27.11 -0.69
C ILE A 216 -30.19 -28.50 -1.26
N THR A 217 -30.54 -28.59 -2.55
CA THR A 217 -30.81 -29.87 -3.22
C THR A 217 -29.57 -30.76 -3.29
N ARG A 218 -28.40 -30.18 -3.56
CA ARG A 218 -27.13 -30.94 -3.55
C ARG A 218 -26.80 -31.47 -2.16
N LEU A 219 -26.99 -30.64 -1.14
CA LEU A 219 -26.76 -31.03 0.25
C LEU A 219 -27.79 -32.06 0.72
N SER A 220 -29.05 -31.99 0.28
CA SER A 220 -30.03 -33.04 0.60
C SER A 220 -29.59 -34.40 0.08
N HIS A 221 -29.05 -34.47 -1.14
CA HIS A 221 -28.50 -35.74 -1.66
C HIS A 221 -27.22 -36.21 -0.94
N GLU A 222 -26.38 -35.30 -0.45
CA GLU A 222 -25.18 -35.64 0.33
C GLU A 222 -25.53 -36.14 1.74
N TYR A 223 -26.66 -35.67 2.29
CA TYR A 223 -27.11 -35.96 3.64
C TYR A 223 -28.61 -36.34 3.67
N ASP A 224 -28.98 -37.37 2.91
CA ASP A 224 -30.38 -37.80 2.64
C ASP A 224 -31.23 -38.00 3.92
N ASP A 225 -30.61 -38.36 5.05
CA ASP A 225 -31.29 -38.57 6.34
C ASP A 225 -31.33 -37.34 7.26
N VAL A 226 -30.65 -36.27 6.88
CA VAL A 226 -30.43 -35.07 7.71
C VAL A 226 -31.21 -33.91 7.13
N ILE A 227 -31.00 -33.65 5.84
CA ILE A 227 -31.56 -32.49 5.18
C ILE A 227 -32.86 -32.91 4.51
N THR A 228 -33.93 -32.80 5.28
CA THR A 228 -35.30 -33.11 4.86
C THR A 228 -35.96 -31.94 4.09
N HIS A 229 -37.17 -32.21 3.58
CA HIS A 229 -38.05 -31.24 2.91
C HIS A 229 -38.40 -29.96 3.70
N GLU A 230 -38.12 -29.90 5.01
CA GLU A 230 -38.34 -28.70 5.84
C GLU A 230 -37.26 -27.62 5.63
N HIS A 231 -36.10 -28.01 5.09
CA HIS A 231 -34.96 -27.12 4.83
C HIS A 231 -35.14 -26.36 3.51
N THR A 232 -36.12 -25.47 3.46
CA THR A 232 -36.49 -24.72 2.26
C THR A 232 -35.69 -23.42 2.09
N LEU A 233 -35.71 -22.87 0.87
CA LEU A 233 -35.18 -21.53 0.57
C LEU A 233 -35.79 -20.45 1.49
N ASP A 234 -37.08 -20.54 1.79
CA ASP A 234 -37.74 -19.56 2.64
C ASP A 234 -37.28 -19.65 4.10
N ALA A 235 -37.00 -20.86 4.61
CA ALA A 235 -36.39 -21.05 5.92
C ALA A 235 -34.97 -20.46 5.97
N TYR A 236 -34.18 -20.63 4.90
CA TYR A 236 -32.86 -20.01 4.76
C TYR A 236 -32.95 -18.48 4.79
N ARG A 237 -33.87 -17.86 4.03
CA ARG A 237 -34.08 -16.40 4.00
C ARG A 237 -34.46 -15.84 5.37
N ARG A 238 -35.27 -16.56 6.15
CA ARG A 238 -35.66 -16.17 7.51
C ARG A 238 -34.58 -16.41 8.56
N GLY A 239 -33.47 -17.07 8.20
CA GLY A 239 -32.38 -17.37 9.14
C GLY A 239 -32.71 -18.53 10.10
N GLU A 240 -33.73 -19.32 9.80
CA GLU A 240 -34.21 -20.41 10.65
C GLU A 240 -33.20 -21.58 10.68
N LEU A 241 -32.36 -21.69 9.65
CA LEU A 241 -31.38 -22.77 9.50
C LEU A 241 -30.07 -22.54 10.28
N ASN A 242 -29.91 -21.39 10.95
CA ASN A 242 -28.69 -21.04 11.70
C ASN A 242 -28.41 -21.96 12.88
N THR A 243 -29.44 -22.58 13.46
CA THR A 243 -29.30 -23.48 14.62
C THR A 243 -29.50 -24.95 14.28
N VAL A 244 -29.83 -25.22 13.02
CA VAL A 244 -30.19 -26.55 12.54
C VAL A 244 -28.93 -27.38 12.27
N HIS A 245 -28.96 -28.64 12.71
CA HIS A 245 -27.89 -29.65 12.54
C HIS A 245 -26.49 -29.21 13.01
N LYS A 246 -26.40 -28.53 14.16
CA LYS A 246 -25.12 -28.14 14.77
C LYS A 246 -24.21 -29.32 15.16
N ASP A 247 -24.78 -30.50 15.31
CA ASP A 247 -24.06 -31.76 15.50
C ASP A 247 -23.25 -32.18 14.26
N LYS A 248 -23.67 -31.75 13.06
CA LYS A 248 -22.99 -32.05 11.78
C LYS A 248 -22.29 -30.84 11.18
N PHE A 249 -22.83 -29.64 11.37
CA PHE A 249 -22.28 -28.39 10.85
C PHE A 249 -21.94 -27.48 12.01
N VAL A 250 -20.65 -27.19 12.23
CA VAL A 250 -20.15 -26.43 13.39
C VAL A 250 -20.92 -25.12 13.62
N ASN A 251 -21.25 -24.41 12.55
CA ASN A 251 -21.98 -23.14 12.58
C ASN A 251 -23.45 -23.25 12.13
N GLY A 252 -23.99 -24.47 12.04
CA GLY A 252 -25.34 -24.76 11.56
C GLY A 252 -25.44 -24.90 10.03
N LEU A 253 -26.58 -25.44 9.58
CA LEU A 253 -26.86 -25.72 8.17
C LEU A 253 -26.81 -24.45 7.29
N GLN A 254 -27.21 -23.30 7.83
CA GLN A 254 -27.17 -22.02 7.11
C GLN A 254 -25.75 -21.64 6.67
N ASP A 255 -24.77 -21.73 7.57
CA ASP A 255 -23.37 -21.47 7.23
C ASP A 255 -22.87 -22.51 6.22
N ALA A 256 -23.23 -23.79 6.37
CA ALA A 256 -22.83 -24.82 5.41
C ALA A 256 -23.33 -24.51 3.98
N ILE A 257 -24.58 -24.06 3.84
CA ILE A 257 -25.14 -23.60 2.56
C ILE A 257 -24.34 -22.40 2.03
N TYR A 258 -24.09 -21.41 2.87
CA TYR A 258 -23.34 -20.20 2.50
C TYR A 258 -21.90 -20.53 2.06
N GLN A 259 -21.16 -21.35 2.82
CA GLN A 259 -19.79 -21.74 2.47
C GLN A 259 -19.72 -22.47 1.13
N ARG A 260 -20.70 -23.36 0.85
CA ARG A 260 -20.80 -24.03 -0.45
C ARG A 260 -21.11 -23.02 -1.57
N ALA A 261 -21.93 -22.00 -1.31
CA ALA A 261 -22.22 -20.93 -2.28
C ALA A 261 -20.97 -20.09 -2.60
N VAL A 262 -20.20 -19.72 -1.58
CA VAL A 262 -18.94 -18.96 -1.72
C VAL A 262 -17.94 -19.72 -2.59
N GLN A 263 -17.83 -21.04 -2.40
CA GLN A 263 -16.89 -21.89 -3.13
C GLN A 263 -17.38 -22.30 -4.52
N LEU A 264 -18.69 -22.24 -4.78
CA LEU A 264 -19.23 -22.64 -6.06
C LEU A 264 -18.92 -21.58 -7.12
N ASP A 265 -18.10 -21.98 -8.08
CA ASP A 265 -17.81 -21.19 -9.26
C ASP A 265 -18.82 -21.49 -10.36
N LYS A 266 -19.54 -20.46 -10.81
CA LYS A 266 -20.45 -20.56 -11.96
C LYS A 266 -19.84 -19.93 -13.23
N TYR A 267 -18.52 -19.72 -13.25
CA TYR A 267 -17.78 -19.16 -14.37
C TYR A 267 -16.55 -19.99 -14.78
#